data_AF-A0A830GUF4-F1
#
_entry.id   AF-A0A830GUF4-F1
#
_cell.length_a   1.000
_cell.length_b   1.000
_cell.length_c   1.000
_cell.angle_alpha   90.00
_cell.angle_beta   90.00
_cell.angle_gamma   90.00
#
_symmetry.space_group_name_H-M   'P 1'
#
loop_
_entity.id
_entity.type
_entity.pdbx_description
1 polymer ?
#
loop_
_entity_poly.entity_id
_entity_poly.type
_entity_poly.pdbx_seq_one_letter_code
_entity_poly.pdbx_strand_id
1 'polypeptide(L)'
;MSIRQCIVMTLLSFLKAVSLDKLGVLCFIVDYLGGFEAFSWSLEGGSPISPDFIDAVEELRSSGAIRMSGATVSLGTEQPKLDCGWMADKVRRTAASVVSNYAHLDLEELINEAAFLYQDQQ
;
A
#
# COMPACT_ATOMS: atom_id res chain seq x y z
N MET A 1 -3.32 -11.77 -10.29
CA MET A 1 -3.05 -10.99 -9.06
C MET A 1 -4.23 -10.05 -8.87
N SER A 2 -4.71 -9.86 -7.65
CA SER A 2 -5.81 -8.90 -7.38
C SER A 2 -5.28 -7.47 -7.43
N ILE A 3 -6.17 -6.48 -7.60
CA ILE A 3 -5.78 -5.06 -7.56
C ILE A 3 -5.11 -4.69 -6.23
N ARG A 4 -5.58 -5.27 -5.12
CA ARG A 4 -5.02 -5.10 -3.78
C ARG A 4 -3.55 -5.53 -3.73
N GLN A 5 -3.29 -6.77 -4.15
CA GLN A 5 -1.94 -7.32 -4.25
C GLN A 5 -1.06 -6.49 -5.19
N CYS A 6 -1.62 -5.99 -6.30
CA CYS A 6 -0.90 -5.14 -7.23
C CYS A 6 -0.50 -3.79 -6.63
N ILE A 7 -1.37 -3.13 -5.86
CA ILE A 7 -1.04 -1.88 -5.16
C ILE A 7 0.14 -2.12 -4.20
N VAL A 8 0.02 -3.14 -3.34
CA VAL A 8 1.05 -3.50 -2.35
C VAL A 8 2.39 -3.81 -3.04
N MET A 9 2.39 -4.71 -4.02
CA MET A 9 3.61 -5.11 -4.73
C MET A 9 4.23 -3.97 -5.54
N THR A 10 3.41 -3.08 -6.11
CA THR A 10 3.90 -1.90 -6.85
C THR A 10 4.59 -0.93 -5.90
N LEU A 11 4.01 -0.63 -4.74
CA LEU A 11 4.65 0.20 -3.71
C LEU A 11 5.98 -0.42 -3.25
N LEU A 12 6.00 -1.71 -2.95
CA LEU A 12 7.22 -2.42 -2.55
C LEU A 12 8.30 -2.42 -3.66
N SER A 13 7.90 -2.42 -4.94
CA SER A 13 8.85 -2.31 -6.05
C SER A 13 9.64 -1.00 -6.06
N PHE A 14 9.02 0.09 -5.61
CA PHE A 14 9.65 1.40 -5.45
C PHE A 14 10.42 1.52 -4.13
N LEU A 15 9.82 1.09 -3.01
CA LEU A 15 10.37 1.29 -1.67
C LEU A 15 11.47 0.28 -1.29
N LYS A 16 11.50 -0.89 -1.93
CA LYS A 16 12.37 -2.06 -1.64
C LYS A 16 12.10 -2.72 -0.28
N ALA A 17 12.09 -1.96 0.81
CA ALA A 17 11.76 -2.41 2.15
C ALA A 17 11.14 -1.26 2.96
N VAL A 18 10.10 -1.56 3.75
CA VAL A 18 9.34 -0.55 4.52
C VAL A 18 8.67 -1.22 5.72
N SER A 19 8.39 -0.49 6.79
CA SER A 19 7.57 -1.03 7.90
C SER A 19 6.15 -1.32 7.42
N LEU A 20 5.50 -2.33 8.01
CA LEU A 20 4.13 -2.72 7.68
C LEU A 20 3.16 -1.55 7.88
N ASP A 21 3.30 -0.79 8.96
CA ASP A 21 2.44 0.36 9.26
C ASP A 21 2.58 1.43 8.18
N LYS A 22 3.81 1.80 7.83
CA LYS A 22 4.08 2.80 6.77
C LYS A 22 3.59 2.31 5.42
N LEU A 23 3.72 1.01 5.12
CA LEU A 23 3.16 0.41 3.91
C LEU A 23 1.63 0.51 3.89
N GLY A 24 0.96 0.27 5.02
CA GLY A 24 -0.49 0.39 5.16
C GLY A 24 -0.97 1.80 4.85
N VAL A 25 -0.34 2.81 5.46
CA VAL A 25 -0.69 4.22 5.20
C VAL A 25 -0.44 4.61 3.75
N LEU A 26 0.69 4.20 3.15
CA LEU A 26 0.95 4.47 1.73
C LEU A 26 -0.03 3.73 0.81
N CYS A 27 -0.48 2.52 1.16
CA CYS A 27 -1.51 1.81 0.42
C CYS A 27 -2.85 2.55 0.48
N PHE A 28 -3.23 3.07 1.65
CA PHE A 28 -4.41 3.92 1.81
C PHE A 28 -4.34 5.14 0.87
N ILE A 29 -3.23 5.88 0.88
CA ILE A 29 -3.09 7.09 0.04
C ILE A 29 -3.15 6.72 -1.45
N VAL A 30 -2.54 5.60 -1.87
CA VAL A 30 -2.64 5.11 -3.26
C VAL A 30 -4.07 4.73 -3.63
N ASP A 31 -4.76 4.00 -2.76
CA ASP A 31 -6.14 3.57 -2.99
C ASP A 31 -7.08 4.77 -3.14
N TYR A 32 -6.92 5.74 -2.24
CA TYR A 32 -7.67 7.00 -2.21
C TYR A 32 -7.39 7.87 -3.45
N LEU A 33 -6.14 8.30 -3.68
CA LEU A 33 -5.80 9.19 -4.79
C LEU A 33 -6.00 8.53 -6.15
N GLY A 34 -5.93 7.20 -6.19
CA GLY A 34 -6.23 6.41 -7.37
C GLY A 34 -7.73 6.26 -7.64
N GLY A 35 -8.60 6.48 -6.65
CA GLY A 35 -10.02 6.14 -6.74
C GLY A 35 -10.22 4.68 -7.14
N PHE A 36 -9.48 3.77 -6.52
CA PHE A 36 -9.56 2.34 -6.83
C PHE A 36 -10.61 1.62 -6.01
N GLU A 37 -10.93 2.13 -4.80
CA GLU A 37 -11.88 1.53 -3.85
C GLU A 37 -11.57 0.04 -3.61
N ALA A 38 -10.28 -0.29 -3.60
CA ALA A 38 -9.82 -1.66 -3.54
C ALA A 38 -9.94 -2.22 -2.12
N PHE A 39 -9.77 -1.40 -1.09
CA PHE A 39 -9.74 -1.82 0.31
C PHE A 39 -10.84 -1.13 1.11
N SER A 40 -11.43 -1.85 2.06
CA SER A 40 -12.34 -1.27 3.06
C SER A 40 -11.53 -0.59 4.17
N TRP A 41 -11.30 0.71 4.04
CA TRP A 41 -10.56 1.49 5.03
C TRP A 41 -11.47 2.04 6.14
N SER A 42 -10.95 2.02 7.36
CA SER A 42 -11.48 2.75 8.51
C SER A 42 -10.35 3.50 9.20
N LEU A 43 -10.67 4.58 9.91
CA LEU A 43 -9.71 5.27 10.78
C LEU A 43 -9.89 4.86 12.24
N GLU A 44 -8.82 4.35 12.85
CA GLU A 44 -8.75 4.16 14.30
C GLU A 44 -7.57 4.95 14.86
N GLY A 45 -7.84 5.88 15.77
CA GLY A 45 -6.81 6.76 16.33
C GLY A 45 -6.05 7.58 15.27
N GLY A 46 -6.69 7.87 14.13
CA GLY A 46 -6.09 8.58 12.99
C GLY A 46 -5.37 7.68 11.99
N SER A 47 -5.07 6.42 12.34
CA SER A 47 -4.39 5.48 11.45
C SER A 47 -5.38 4.77 10.53
N PRO A 48 -5.13 4.68 9.21
CA PRO A 48 -5.92 3.88 8.30
C PRO A 48 -5.68 2.38 8.52
N ILE A 49 -6.76 1.65 8.77
CA ILE A 49 -6.79 0.21 8.98
C ILE A 49 -7.71 -0.43 7.95
N SER A 50 -7.31 -1.57 7.40
CA SER A 50 -8.16 -2.36 6.52
C SER A 50 -7.87 -3.85 6.67
N PRO A 51 -8.87 -4.70 6.99
CA PRO A 51 -8.71 -6.15 6.96
C PRO A 51 -8.25 -6.66 5.58
N ASP A 52 -8.80 -6.08 4.50
CA ASP A 52 -8.43 -6.42 3.13
C ASP A 52 -6.94 -6.19 2.83
N PHE A 53 -6.32 -5.21 3.50
CA PHE A 53 -4.88 -4.94 3.38
C PHE A 53 -4.06 -6.03 4.06
N ILE A 54 -4.46 -6.43 5.27
CA ILE A 54 -3.80 -7.51 6.00
C ILE A 54 -3.91 -8.83 5.22
N ASP A 55 -5.10 -9.17 4.72
CA ASP A 55 -5.31 -10.36 3.91
C ASP A 55 -4.41 -10.37 2.66
N ALA A 56 -4.32 -9.23 1.96
CA ALA A 56 -3.46 -9.12 0.78
C ALA A 56 -1.97 -9.31 1.11
N VAL A 57 -1.50 -8.77 2.24
CA VAL A 57 -0.12 -8.97 2.73
C VAL A 57 0.13 -10.45 3.08
N GLU A 58 -0.82 -11.10 3.76
CA GLU A 58 -0.70 -12.51 4.14
C GLU A 58 -0.69 -13.46 2.93
N GLU A 59 -1.53 -13.21 1.92
CA GLU A 59 -1.53 -13.96 0.67
C GLU A 59 -0.21 -13.80 -0.10
N LEU A 60 0.30 -12.57 -0.20
CA LEU A 60 1.59 -12.28 -0.83
C LEU A 60 2.75 -12.94 -0.07
N ARG A 61 2.68 -12.97 1.26
CA ARG A 61 3.68 -13.65 2.09
C ARG A 61 3.63 -15.16 1.88
N SER A 62 2.43 -15.74 1.89
CA SER A 62 2.22 -17.19 1.74
C SER A 62 2.65 -17.70 0.37
N SER A 63 2.50 -16.88 -0.66
CA SER A 63 3.00 -17.19 -2.01
C SER A 63 4.50 -16.92 -2.20
N GLY A 64 5.21 -16.40 -1.19
CA GLY A 64 6.62 -16.06 -1.29
C GLY A 64 6.92 -14.76 -2.08
N ALA A 65 5.89 -14.03 -2.49
CA ALA A 65 5.99 -12.77 -3.23
C ALA A 65 6.63 -11.64 -2.41
N ILE A 66 6.41 -11.67 -1.09
CA ILE A 66 7.01 -10.76 -0.13
C ILE A 66 7.63 -11.54 1.03
N ARG A 67 8.53 -10.89 1.77
CA ARG A 67 9.14 -11.41 2.99
C ARG A 67 8.89 -10.42 4.13
N MET A 68 8.77 -10.96 5.34
CA MET A 68 8.66 -10.18 6.57
C MET A 68 9.82 -10.52 7.49
N SER A 69 10.48 -9.48 8.02
CA SER A 69 11.51 -9.58 9.04
C SER A 69 11.16 -8.62 10.17
N GLY A 70 10.53 -9.14 11.22
CA GLY A 70 9.86 -8.30 12.21
C GLY A 70 8.72 -7.51 11.57
N ALA A 71 8.67 -6.21 11.83
CA ALA A 71 7.69 -5.29 11.22
C ALA A 71 8.06 -4.85 9.80
N THR A 72 9.25 -5.18 9.30
CA THR A 72 9.71 -4.76 7.97
C THR A 72 9.22 -5.74 6.90
N VAL A 73 8.59 -5.20 5.86
CA VAL A 73 8.12 -5.90 4.67
C VAL A 73 9.03 -5.56 3.50
N SER A 74 9.43 -6.56 2.72
CA SER A 74 10.25 -6.38 1.51
C SER A 74 9.84 -7.36 0.42
N LEU A 75 10.31 -7.11 -0.81
CA LEU A 75 10.09 -8.05 -1.92
C LEU A 75 10.74 -9.40 -1.64
N GLY A 76 10.01 -10.47 -1.98
CA GLY A 76 10.51 -11.83 -1.95
C GLY A 76 11.42 -12.15 -3.14
N THR A 77 11.88 -13.39 -3.14
CA THR A 77 12.66 -13.96 -4.25
C THR A 77 11.78 -14.36 -5.42
N GLU A 78 10.54 -14.76 -5.15
CA GLU A 78 9.53 -14.96 -6.18
C GLU A 78 8.90 -13.60 -6.45
N GLN A 79 9.21 -12.99 -7.59
CA GLN A 79 8.57 -11.72 -7.98
C GLN A 79 7.57 -12.04 -9.07
N PRO A 80 6.32 -12.42 -8.71
CA PRO A 80 5.30 -12.66 -9.71
C PRO A 80 5.18 -11.42 -10.59
N LYS A 81 4.98 -11.64 -11.89
CA LYS A 81 4.78 -10.54 -12.84
C LYS A 81 3.63 -9.66 -12.33
N LEU A 82 3.91 -8.38 -12.13
CA LEU A 82 2.93 -7.37 -11.76
C LEU A 82 1.93 -7.22 -12.93
N ASP A 83 0.85 -7.99 -12.87
CA ASP A 83 -0.21 -7.97 -13.86
C ASP A 83 -1.56 -7.71 -13.17
N CYS A 84 -1.94 -6.43 -13.19
CA CYS A 84 -3.23 -5.90 -12.74
C CYS A 84 -4.18 -5.67 -13.93
N GLY A 85 -3.92 -6.28 -15.09
CA GLY A 85 -4.69 -6.06 -16.30
C GLY A 85 -4.68 -4.59 -16.75
N TRP A 86 -5.83 -4.09 -17.21
CA TRP A 86 -5.96 -2.75 -17.79
C TRP A 86 -5.68 -1.60 -16.79
N MET A 87 -5.69 -1.88 -15.49
CA MET A 87 -5.41 -0.87 -14.44
C MET A 87 -3.92 -0.72 -14.12
N ALA A 88 -3.03 -1.57 -14.68
CA ALA A 88 -1.63 -1.62 -14.30
C ALA A 88 -0.90 -0.28 -14.42
N ASP A 89 -1.12 0.45 -15.51
CA ASP A 89 -0.53 1.76 -15.71
C ASP A 89 -1.04 2.81 -14.73
N LYS A 90 -2.33 2.74 -14.36
CA LYS A 90 -2.93 3.66 -13.40
C LYS A 90 -2.33 3.40 -12.01
N VAL A 91 -2.32 2.15 -11.54
CA VAL A 91 -1.70 1.76 -10.26
C VAL A 91 -0.25 2.19 -10.20
N ARG A 92 0.53 1.92 -11.25
CA ARG A 92 1.95 2.30 -11.30
C ARG A 92 2.16 3.81 -11.21
N ARG A 93 1.39 4.61 -11.96
CA ARG A 93 1.50 6.08 -11.92
C ARG A 93 1.10 6.65 -10.56
N THR A 94 -0.02 6.18 -10.00
CA THR A 94 -0.48 6.64 -8.68
C THR A 94 0.54 6.27 -7.60
N ALA A 95 1.02 5.02 -7.57
CA ALA A 95 2.04 4.58 -6.61
C ALA A 95 3.36 5.36 -6.76
N ALA A 96 3.80 5.63 -7.99
CA ALA A 96 5.00 6.45 -8.22
C ALA A 96 4.84 7.88 -7.69
N SER A 97 3.67 8.50 -7.92
CA SER A 97 3.36 9.83 -7.38
C SER A 97 3.32 9.81 -5.85
N VAL A 98 2.69 8.80 -5.24
CA VAL A 98 2.61 8.69 -3.78
C VAL A 98 3.99 8.49 -3.17
N VAL A 99 4.83 7.63 -3.75
CA VAL A 99 6.19 7.43 -3.26
C VAL A 99 7.01 8.73 -3.37
N SER A 100 6.90 9.45 -4.49
CA SER A 100 7.61 10.72 -4.67
C SER A 100 7.21 11.78 -3.65
N ASN A 101 5.92 11.86 -3.31
CA ASN A 101 5.39 12.93 -2.46
C ASN A 101 5.38 12.58 -0.97
N TYR A 102 5.31 11.31 -0.59
CA TYR A 102 5.02 10.91 0.80
C TYR A 102 6.03 9.93 1.39
N ALA A 103 6.83 9.21 0.60
CA ALA A 103 7.69 8.16 1.16
C ALA A 103 8.82 8.69 2.08
N HIS A 104 9.18 9.97 1.95
CA HIS A 104 10.20 10.61 2.77
C HIS A 104 9.70 11.00 4.17
N LEU A 105 8.39 11.13 4.35
CA LEU A 105 7.75 11.48 5.62
C LEU A 105 7.90 10.34 6.63
N ASP A 106 7.95 10.67 7.92
CA ASP A 106 7.86 9.66 8.97
C ASP A 106 6.44 9.11 9.13
N LEU A 107 6.25 8.14 10.04
CA LEU A 107 4.96 7.48 10.21
C LEU A 107 3.88 8.43 10.77
N GLU A 108 4.25 9.34 11.66
CA GLU A 108 3.30 10.27 12.29
C GLU A 108 2.83 11.32 11.28
N GLU A 109 3.77 11.87 10.49
CA GLU A 109 3.46 12.77 9.37
C GLU A 109 2.53 12.08 8.35
N LEU A 110 2.81 10.83 8.00
CA LEU A 110 1.97 10.05 7.09
C LEU A 110 0.55 9.81 7.63
N ILE A 111 0.42 9.51 8.91
CA ILE A 111 -0.88 9.32 9.56
C ILE A 111 -1.68 10.62 9.53
N ASN A 112 -1.05 11.76 9.78
CA ASN A 112 -1.72 13.06 9.71
C ASN A 112 -2.20 13.39 8.28
N GLU A 113 -1.38 13.14 7.27
CA GLU A 113 -1.76 13.28 5.86
C GLU A 113 -2.93 12.36 5.50
N ALA A 114 -2.89 11.10 5.93
CA ALA A 114 -3.97 10.15 5.68
C ALA A 114 -5.29 10.56 6.35
N ALA A 115 -5.22 11.03 7.60
CA ALA A 115 -6.38 11.53 8.33
C ALA A 115 -7.00 12.76 7.63
N PHE A 116 -6.17 13.68 7.13
CA PHE A 116 -6.63 14.85 6.37
C PHE A 116 -7.36 14.43 5.09
N LEU A 117 -6.78 13.50 4.31
CA LEU A 117 -7.40 12.98 3.08
C LEU A 117 -8.74 12.28 3.35
N TYR A 118 -8.85 11.52 4.43
CA TYR A 118 -10.08 10.82 4.79
C TYR A 118 -11.19 11.78 5.25
N GLN A 119 -10.85 12.89 5.91
CA GLN A 119 -11.83 13.90 6.33
C GLN A 119 -12.44 14.65 5.13
N ASP A 120 -11.68 14.84 4.05
CA ASP A 120 -12.18 15.47 2.80
C ASP A 120 -13.26 14.61 2.10
N GLN A 121 -13.44 13.35 2.52
CA GLN A 121 -14.46 12.42 1.99
C GLN A 121 -15.81 12.47 2.70
N GLN A 122 -15.94 13.14 3.87
CA GLN A 122 -17.18 13.22 4.66
C GLN A 122 -17.89 14.56 4.49
#